data_AF-A0A7W1QTJ5-F1
#
_entry.id   AF-A0A7W1QTJ5-F1
#
_cell.length_a   1.000
_cell.length_b   1.000
_cell.length_c   1.000
_cell.angle_alpha   90.00
_cell.angle_beta   90.00
_cell.angle_gamma   90.00
#
_symmetry.space_group_name_H-M   'P 1'
#
loop_
_entity.id
_entity.type
_entity.pdbx_description
1 polymer ?
#
loop_
_entity_poly.entity_id
_entity_poly.type
_entity_poly.pdbx_seq_one_letter_code
_entity_poly.pdbx_strand_id
1 'polypeptide(L)'
;MKNPRQSDDIGQASRRSFTKTVATVFATAPLVSLMAKAQTPPGGKTKEATAPPNPQPSPSPQQQKPSPVAEGYAAVARARFGEQVTPEQFEQIKKDLEGNVRTAERLRAVKLKNEDEPDFTFIA
;
A
#
# COMPACT_ATOMS: atom_id res chain seq x y z
N MET A 1 -7.04 36.24 36.97
CA MET A 1 -6.30 36.16 35.68
C MET A 1 -5.89 34.72 35.46
N LYS A 2 -6.52 34.03 34.51
CA LYS A 2 -6.36 32.59 34.29
C LYS A 2 -6.24 32.38 32.78
N ASN A 3 -5.04 32.13 32.30
CA ASN A 3 -4.80 31.81 30.89
C ASN A 3 -5.26 30.37 30.62
N PRO A 4 -6.09 30.08 29.61
CA PRO A 4 -6.31 28.72 29.16
C PRO A 4 -5.06 28.23 28.40
N ARG A 5 -4.56 27.05 28.77
CA ARG A 5 -3.57 26.32 27.96
C ARG A 5 -4.21 25.94 26.63
N GLN A 6 -3.60 26.36 25.54
CA GLN A 6 -3.90 25.89 24.20
C GLN A 6 -3.66 24.38 24.13
N SER A 7 -4.65 23.65 23.65
CA SER A 7 -4.53 22.26 23.23
C SER A 7 -3.90 22.23 21.85
N ASP A 8 -2.65 21.74 21.76
CA ASP A 8 -1.97 21.43 20.50
C ASP A 8 -2.65 20.20 19.86
N ASP A 9 -3.70 20.46 19.09
CA ASP A 9 -4.34 19.46 18.23
C ASP A 9 -3.50 19.31 16.93
N ILE A 10 -2.38 18.61 17.05
CA ILE A 10 -1.57 18.23 15.89
C ILE A 10 -2.27 17.06 15.20
N GLY A 11 -2.97 17.36 14.11
CA GLY A 11 -2.86 16.55 12.90
C GLY A 11 -3.88 15.45 12.66
N GLN A 12 -5.17 15.63 13.00
CA GLN A 12 -6.21 14.85 12.32
C GLN A 12 -6.50 15.40 10.92
N ALA A 13 -5.62 15.06 9.96
CA ALA A 13 -5.93 15.19 8.53
C ALA A 13 -7.02 14.18 8.15
N SER A 14 -8.28 14.57 8.35
CA SER A 14 -9.46 13.76 8.06
C SER A 14 -9.65 13.59 6.55
N ARG A 15 -9.82 12.35 6.10
CA ARG A 15 -10.06 11.98 4.68
C ARG A 15 -11.27 12.68 4.03
N ARG A 16 -12.09 13.39 4.82
CA ARG A 16 -13.30 14.11 4.39
C ARG A 16 -13.03 15.54 3.89
N SER A 17 -11.87 16.14 4.19
CA SER A 17 -11.52 17.48 3.69
C SER A 17 -10.91 17.49 2.30
N PHE A 18 -10.41 16.35 1.79
CA PHE A 18 -9.83 16.26 0.45
C PHE A 18 -10.88 16.21 -0.67
N THR A 19 -12.06 15.62 -0.42
CA THR A 19 -13.10 15.49 -1.45
C THR A 19 -13.89 16.78 -1.70
N LYS A 20 -13.85 17.74 -0.77
CA LYS A 20 -14.56 19.03 -0.93
C LYS A 20 -13.85 20.02 -1.87
N THR A 21 -12.57 19.85 -2.17
CA THR A 21 -11.82 20.80 -3.01
C THR A 21 -11.87 20.47 -4.52
N VAL A 22 -12.31 19.27 -4.90
CA VAL A 22 -12.35 18.86 -6.33
C VAL A 22 -13.68 19.19 -7.02
N ALA A 23 -14.74 19.51 -6.28
CA ALA A 23 -16.09 19.63 -6.83
C ALA A 23 -16.44 21.01 -7.43
N THR A 24 -15.55 22.00 -7.43
CA THR A 24 -15.91 23.41 -7.74
C THR A 24 -15.22 24.00 -8.98
N VAL A 25 -14.92 23.20 -10.02
CA VAL A 25 -14.32 23.72 -11.28
C VAL A 25 -15.21 23.50 -12.52
N PHE A 26 -16.36 22.82 -12.42
CA PHE A 26 -17.11 22.36 -13.60
C PHE A 26 -18.35 23.17 -14.02
N ALA A 27 -18.55 24.40 -13.55
CA ALA A 27 -19.75 25.15 -13.92
C ALA A 27 -19.51 26.64 -14.19
N THR A 28 -18.95 26.97 -15.36
CA THR A 28 -19.32 28.13 -16.23
C THR A 28 -18.46 28.11 -17.51
N ALA A 29 -19.05 27.74 -18.65
CA ALA A 29 -18.46 27.87 -20.00
C ALA A 29 -18.66 29.33 -20.53
N PRO A 30 -18.26 29.77 -21.76
CA PRO A 30 -17.29 29.30 -22.78
C PRO A 30 -16.39 30.45 -23.39
N LEU A 31 -15.60 30.18 -24.44
CA LEU A 31 -15.05 31.12 -25.47
C LEU A 31 -13.96 32.18 -25.10
N VAL A 32 -12.66 31.83 -25.16
CA VAL A 32 -11.58 32.75 -25.65
C VAL A 32 -10.45 31.94 -26.33
N SER A 33 -10.74 31.37 -27.50
CA SER A 33 -9.69 31.16 -28.52
C SER A 33 -9.69 32.43 -29.37
N LEU A 34 -8.71 33.33 -29.17
CA LEU A 34 -8.25 34.41 -30.07
C LEU A 34 -7.66 35.57 -29.24
N MET A 35 -6.47 35.40 -28.68
CA MET A 35 -5.54 36.51 -28.43
C MET A 35 -4.13 35.93 -28.53
N ALA A 36 -3.64 35.95 -29.76
CA ALA A 36 -2.28 35.66 -30.09
C ALA A 36 -1.33 36.64 -29.39
N LYS A 37 -0.16 36.11 -29.04
CA LYS A 37 1.14 36.76 -29.20
C LYS A 37 1.47 37.94 -28.27
N ALA A 38 2.14 37.63 -27.16
CA ALA A 38 3.32 38.38 -26.72
C ALA A 38 3.99 37.70 -25.50
N GLN A 39 5.02 36.89 -25.74
CA GLN A 39 6.33 37.01 -25.08
C GLN A 39 7.22 35.80 -25.44
N THR A 40 8.31 36.10 -26.16
CA THR A 40 9.51 35.28 -26.33
C THR A 40 10.71 36.20 -26.05
N PRO A 41 11.94 35.71 -25.75
CA PRO A 41 12.40 34.45 -25.13
C PRO A 41 13.48 34.73 -24.03
N PRO A 42 14.21 33.76 -23.42
CA PRO A 42 15.28 33.05 -24.13
C PRO A 42 15.34 31.53 -23.88
N GLY A 43 15.63 30.81 -24.96
CA GLY A 43 16.39 29.56 -25.01
C GLY A 43 16.35 28.63 -23.80
N GLY A 44 15.37 27.73 -23.78
CA GLY A 44 15.45 26.50 -23.01
C GLY A 44 14.74 25.42 -23.80
N LYS A 45 15.48 24.41 -24.25
CA LYS A 45 14.92 23.23 -24.94
C LYS A 45 13.83 22.64 -24.04
N THR A 46 12.56 22.86 -24.36
CA THR A 46 11.44 22.20 -23.72
C THR A 46 11.53 20.72 -24.05
N LYS A 47 12.10 19.96 -23.11
CA LYS A 47 11.90 18.51 -23.07
C LYS A 47 10.40 18.29 -22.97
N GLU A 48 9.89 17.65 -24.00
CA GLU A 48 8.55 17.06 -24.08
C GLU A 48 8.24 16.36 -22.76
N ALA A 49 7.23 16.86 -22.04
CA ALA A 49 6.77 16.25 -20.81
C ALA A 49 6.19 14.88 -21.14
N THR A 50 6.95 13.84 -20.83
CA THR A 50 6.56 12.45 -21.02
C THR A 50 5.29 12.20 -20.20
N ALA A 51 4.25 11.66 -20.85
CA ALA A 51 3.02 11.26 -20.18
C ALA A 51 3.33 10.33 -18.99
N PRO A 52 2.52 10.37 -17.90
CA PRO A 52 2.68 9.42 -16.81
C PRO A 52 2.58 7.99 -17.36
N PRO A 53 3.45 7.06 -16.90
CA PRO A 53 3.40 5.68 -17.35
C PRO A 53 2.01 5.10 -17.07
N ASN A 54 1.45 4.44 -18.09
CA ASN A 54 0.18 3.72 -18.01
C ASN A 54 0.22 2.77 -16.79
N PRO A 55 -0.81 2.72 -15.92
CA PRO A 55 -0.82 1.81 -14.79
C PRO A 55 -0.60 0.38 -15.26
N GLN A 56 0.54 -0.19 -14.88
CA GLN A 56 0.86 -1.57 -15.19
C GLN A 56 -0.20 -2.47 -14.54
N PRO A 57 -0.78 -3.45 -15.26
CA PRO A 57 -1.72 -4.39 -14.67
C PRO A 57 -1.07 -5.10 -13.50
N SER A 58 -1.70 -5.05 -12.33
CA SER A 58 -1.32 -5.90 -11.20
C SER A 58 -1.41 -7.36 -11.67
N PRO A 59 -0.39 -8.21 -11.44
CA PRO A 59 -0.47 -9.60 -11.83
C PRO A 59 -1.69 -10.24 -11.17
N SER A 60 -2.61 -10.75 -12.00
CA SER A 60 -3.77 -11.50 -11.53
C SER A 60 -3.28 -12.68 -10.69
N PRO A 61 -3.89 -12.98 -9.52
CA PRO A 61 -3.51 -14.13 -8.73
C PRO A 61 -3.80 -15.39 -9.55
N GLN A 62 -2.77 -15.95 -10.19
CA GLN A 62 -2.84 -17.30 -10.73
C GLN A 62 -3.18 -18.21 -9.55
N GLN A 63 -4.27 -18.98 -9.68
CA GLN A 63 -4.62 -20.03 -8.73
C GLN A 63 -3.54 -21.11 -8.80
N GLN A 64 -2.46 -20.88 -8.06
CA GLN A 64 -1.40 -21.83 -7.86
C GLN A 64 -1.91 -22.95 -6.93
N LYS A 65 -1.49 -24.17 -7.23
CA LYS A 65 -1.77 -25.33 -6.38
C LYS A 65 -1.27 -25.06 -4.95
N PRO A 66 -2.02 -25.47 -3.91
CA PRO A 66 -1.59 -25.29 -2.51
C PRO A 66 -0.21 -25.89 -2.25
N SER A 67 0.58 -25.21 -1.42
CA SER A 67 1.90 -25.68 -0.99
C SER A 67 1.77 -26.89 -0.07
N PRO A 68 2.50 -27.99 -0.29
CA PRO A 68 2.51 -29.14 0.63
C PRO A 68 2.93 -28.77 2.06
N VAL A 69 3.80 -27.75 2.19
CA VAL A 69 4.25 -27.24 3.49
C VAL A 69 3.10 -26.53 4.21
N ALA A 70 2.33 -25.71 3.48
CA ALA A 70 1.16 -25.02 4.03
C ALA A 70 0.08 -26.02 4.46
N GLU A 71 -0.13 -27.10 3.70
CA GLU A 71 -1.03 -28.20 4.08
C GLU A 71 -0.58 -28.89 5.38
N GLY A 72 0.73 -29.15 5.53
CA GLY A 72 1.30 -29.69 6.76
C GLY A 72 1.06 -28.78 7.97
N TYR A 73 1.27 -27.48 7.82
CA TYR A 73 0.97 -26.51 8.88
C TYR A 73 -0.52 -26.44 9.19
N ALA A 74 -1.38 -26.50 8.18
CA ALA A 74 -2.82 -26.56 8.39
C ALA A 74 -3.22 -27.83 9.15
N ALA A 75 -2.61 -28.98 8.87
CA ALA A 75 -2.88 -30.21 9.61
C ALA A 75 -2.52 -30.07 11.10
N VAL A 76 -1.37 -29.46 11.41
CA VAL A 76 -0.96 -29.17 12.80
C VAL A 76 -1.93 -28.18 13.47
N ALA A 77 -2.31 -27.11 12.76
CA ALA A 77 -3.27 -26.13 13.28
C ALA A 77 -4.63 -26.77 13.57
N ARG A 78 -5.11 -27.66 12.69
CA ARG A 78 -6.36 -28.41 12.90
C ARG A 78 -6.26 -29.31 14.13
N ALA A 79 -5.15 -30.03 14.30
CA ALA A 79 -4.96 -30.92 15.43
C ALA A 79 -4.93 -30.17 16.78
N ARG A 80 -4.45 -28.92 16.79
CA ARG A 80 -4.34 -28.11 18.02
C ARG A 80 -5.57 -27.27 18.33
N PHE A 81 -6.20 -26.71 17.29
CA PHE A 81 -7.20 -25.65 17.45
C PHE A 81 -8.51 -25.96 16.72
N GLY A 82 -8.63 -27.09 16.03
CA GLY A 82 -9.76 -27.39 15.14
C GLY A 82 -11.13 -27.35 15.83
N GLU A 83 -11.21 -27.65 17.12
CA GLU A 83 -12.46 -27.58 17.91
C GLU A 83 -12.89 -26.14 18.24
N GLN A 84 -11.97 -25.17 18.14
CA GLN A 84 -12.18 -23.77 18.54
C GLN A 84 -12.44 -22.84 17.36
N VAL A 85 -12.33 -23.34 16.12
CA VAL A 85 -12.48 -22.55 14.89
C VAL A 85 -13.56 -23.14 14.00
N THR A 86 -14.40 -22.28 13.43
CA THR A 86 -15.40 -22.73 12.47
C THR A 86 -14.74 -23.20 11.17
N PRO A 87 -15.42 -24.02 10.35
CA PRO A 87 -14.89 -24.43 9.06
C PRO A 87 -14.51 -23.25 8.17
N GLU A 88 -15.29 -22.18 8.14
CA GLU A 88 -15.00 -21.00 7.30
C GLU A 88 -13.75 -20.26 7.79
N GLN A 89 -13.61 -20.09 9.11
CA GLN A 89 -12.41 -19.50 9.71
C GLN A 89 -11.18 -20.35 9.41
N PHE A 90 -11.35 -21.68 9.42
CA PHE A 90 -10.26 -22.59 9.10
C PHE A 90 -9.82 -22.50 7.64
N GLU A 91 -10.74 -22.27 6.71
CA GLU A 91 -10.39 -21.99 5.31
C GLU A 91 -9.62 -20.67 5.16
N GLN A 92 -9.94 -19.65 5.96
CA GLN A 92 -9.14 -18.42 5.99
C GLN A 92 -7.72 -18.68 6.52
N ILE A 93 -7.58 -19.46 7.60
CA ILE A 93 -6.27 -19.86 8.14
C ILE A 93 -5.43 -20.56 7.08
N LYS A 94 -6.02 -21.47 6.28
CA LYS A 94 -5.29 -22.12 5.18
C LYS A 94 -4.74 -21.13 4.16
N LYS A 95 -5.54 -20.13 3.76
CA LYS A 95 -5.11 -19.09 2.82
C LYS A 95 -3.97 -18.24 3.39
N ASP A 96 -4.05 -17.90 4.67
CA ASP A 96 -3.02 -17.11 5.34
C ASP A 96 -1.72 -17.91 5.47
N LEU A 97 -1.80 -19.20 5.83
CA LEU A 97 -0.64 -20.10 5.87
C LEU A 97 0.03 -20.23 4.50
N GLU A 98 -0.74 -20.34 3.43
CA GLU A 98 -0.21 -20.35 2.06
C GLU A 98 0.56 -19.07 1.73
N GLY A 99 -0.01 -17.91 2.08
CA GLY A 99 0.65 -16.61 1.92
C GLY A 99 1.95 -16.50 2.74
N ASN A 100 1.94 -17.01 3.98
CA ASN A 100 3.09 -17.01 4.87
C ASN A 100 4.21 -17.91 4.35
N VAL A 101 3.89 -19.10 3.84
CA VAL A 101 4.90 -20.00 3.24
C VAL A 101 5.57 -19.33 2.04
N ARG A 102 4.79 -18.75 1.13
CA ARG A 102 5.33 -18.00 -0.03
C ARG A 102 6.21 -16.84 0.39
N THR A 103 5.81 -16.11 1.43
CA THR A 103 6.58 -14.98 1.95
C THR A 103 7.87 -15.46 2.58
N ALA A 104 7.82 -16.54 3.38
CA ALA A 104 9.00 -17.16 3.98
C ALA A 104 9.99 -17.67 2.92
N GLU A 105 9.52 -18.26 1.82
CA GLU A 105 10.38 -18.67 0.70
C GLU A 105 11.12 -17.48 0.07
N ARG A 106 10.42 -16.36 -0.14
CA ARG A 106 11.04 -15.12 -0.64
C ARG A 106 12.07 -14.55 0.33
N LEU A 107 11.77 -14.57 1.63
CA LEU A 107 12.71 -14.10 2.66
C LEU A 107 13.94 -15.00 2.76
N ARG A 108 13.78 -16.33 2.66
CA ARG A 108 14.90 -17.29 2.66
C ARG A 108 15.79 -17.19 1.42
N ALA A 109 15.29 -16.61 0.32
CA ALA A 109 16.11 -16.34 -0.85
C ALA A 109 17.16 -15.24 -0.58
N VAL A 110 16.99 -14.44 0.47
CA VAL A 110 18.00 -13.48 0.93
C VAL A 110 19.08 -14.23 1.71
N LYS A 111 20.33 -14.16 1.22
CA LYS A 111 21.47 -14.79 1.88
C LYS A 111 21.99 -13.89 2.99
N LEU A 112 21.74 -14.30 4.23
CA LEU A 112 22.30 -13.68 5.42
C LEU A 112 23.64 -14.33 5.79
N LYS A 113 24.55 -13.54 6.35
CA LYS A 113 25.75 -14.02 7.02
C LYS A 113 25.46 -14.24 8.51
N ASN A 114 26.27 -15.04 9.17
CA ASN A 114 26.15 -15.25 10.63
C ASN A 114 26.39 -13.96 11.45
N GLU A 115 27.04 -12.96 10.85
CA GLU A 115 27.29 -11.63 11.44
C GLU A 115 26.14 -10.63 11.22
N ASP A 116 25.09 -11.00 10.46
CA ASP A 116 23.95 -10.12 10.24
C ASP A 116 23.06 -10.11 11.50
N GLU A 117 23.05 -8.98 12.20
CA GLU A 117 22.31 -8.77 13.44
C GLU A 117 20.80 -8.50 13.19
N PRO A 118 19.92 -8.76 14.17
CA PRO A 118 18.53 -8.33 14.10
C PRO A 118 18.43 -6.80 14.04
N ASP A 119 17.37 -6.28 13.41
CA ASP A 119 17.11 -4.84 13.27
C ASP A 119 17.05 -4.11 14.63
N PHE A 120 16.69 -4.82 15.70
CA PHE A 120 16.76 -4.33 17.06
C PHE A 120 17.14 -5.44 18.04
N THR A 121 17.88 -5.07 19.08
CA THR A 121 18.26 -5.94 20.18
C THR A 121 17.67 -5.39 21.48
N PHE A 122 17.05 -6.25 22.29
CA PHE A 122 16.56 -5.87 23.61
C PHE A 122 17.72 -5.91 24.63
N ILE A 123 17.81 -4.89 25.47
CA ILE A 123 18.77 -4.80 26.59
C ILE A 123 17.96 -4.82 27.89
N ALA A 124 18.42 -5.59 28.87
CA ALA A 124 17.75 -5.78 30.16
C ALA A 124 18.10 -4.68 31.18
#